data_AF-A0AAU6WTN5-F1
#
_entry.id   AF-A0AAU6WTN5-F1
#
_cell.length_a   1.000
_cell.length_b   1.000
_cell.length_c   1.000
_cell.angle_alpha   90.00
_cell.angle_beta   90.00
_cell.angle_gamma   90.00
#
_symmetry.space_group_name_H-M   'P 1'
#
loop_
_entity.id
_entity.type
_entity.pdbx_description
1 polymer ?
#
loop_
_entity_poly.entity_id
_entity_poly.type
_entity_poly.pdbx_seq_one_letter_code
_entity_poly.pdbx_strand_id
1 'polypeptide(L)'
;MKKHLILAGTLFCLSMYAQKGNDQLKREFEKQKIENEKQFDAYAEKIYGKSPDSATQKKIDSLKSRLGGFHFGVPYFLQEQDTRQLMNANSDLLNTPGNISGLSGSFNGENIKYTIFDGGRIYGSHTAFNNAPGRVTNKEDSSQSYSDHSTGVGSFIGGKNAPLTNSSGVSVGNAKGVAINSTMDSYMFSTTTLPGDTSTSTVFQKIQTSQPNISNHSYGINPGWNENYDSSGNISSYIYNGSKSGGTFYDFQGTYDSNDYNYDALVYNNPSFVIVKSAGNSFGMGPNGTGSTVPKYYKTSSGQAPFSSSDTVPANNCSLGYDCIGPGSWQKILSWWALPTLSVPTITDIPAHPM
;
A
#
# COMPACT_ATOMS: atom_id res chain seq x y z
N MET A 1 -2.05 -25.19 -51.99
CA MET A 1 -1.60 -26.20 -51.02
C MET A 1 -0.10 -26.16 -50.69
N LYS A 2 0.82 -25.93 -51.65
CA LYS A 2 2.28 -25.91 -51.37
C LYS A 2 2.79 -24.77 -50.46
N LYS A 3 2.09 -23.62 -50.39
CA LYS A 3 2.51 -22.48 -49.53
C LYS A 3 2.17 -22.66 -48.04
N HIS A 4 1.20 -23.50 -47.69
CA HIS A 4 0.81 -23.74 -46.30
C HIS A 4 1.67 -24.79 -45.59
N LEU A 5 2.29 -25.70 -46.35
CA LEU A 5 3.20 -26.73 -45.81
C LEU A 5 4.56 -26.16 -45.37
N ILE A 6 5.06 -25.13 -46.05
CA ILE A 6 6.34 -24.47 -45.69
C ILE A 6 6.17 -23.64 -44.41
N LEU A 7 5.04 -22.94 -44.25
CA LEU A 7 4.75 -22.11 -43.07
C LEU A 7 4.60 -22.96 -41.79
N ALA A 8 3.97 -24.13 -41.88
CA ALA A 8 3.80 -25.06 -40.77
C ALA A 8 5.13 -25.68 -40.30
N GLY A 9 6.07 -25.95 -41.22
CA GLY A 9 7.40 -26.46 -40.89
C GLY A 9 8.26 -25.47 -40.10
N THR A 10 8.26 -24.19 -40.48
CA THR A 10 8.98 -23.13 -39.74
C THR A 10 8.41 -22.85 -38.35
N LEU A 11 7.09 -22.95 -38.19
CA LEU A 11 6.43 -22.71 -36.89
C LEU A 11 6.73 -23.84 -35.87
N PHE A 12 6.85 -25.08 -36.35
CA PHE A 12 7.19 -26.24 -35.51
C PHE A 12 8.66 -26.24 -35.06
N CYS A 13 9.58 -25.71 -35.87
CA CYS A 13 10.97 -25.55 -35.46
C CYS A 13 11.11 -24.47 -34.37
N LEU A 14 10.43 -23.33 -34.48
CA LEU A 14 10.52 -22.22 -33.51
C LEU A 14 9.93 -22.59 -32.13
N SER A 15 8.86 -23.37 -32.07
CA SER A 15 8.26 -23.84 -30.82
C SER A 15 9.16 -24.82 -30.05
N MET A 16 9.87 -25.70 -30.76
CA MET A 16 10.84 -26.61 -30.14
C MET A 16 12.09 -25.89 -29.60
N TYR A 17 12.53 -24.80 -30.22
CA TYR A 17 13.62 -23.96 -29.70
C TYR A 17 13.21 -23.19 -28.44
N ALA A 18 11.97 -22.67 -28.37
CA ALA A 18 11.46 -21.95 -27.20
C ALA A 18 11.22 -22.86 -25.98
N GLN A 19 10.73 -24.09 -26.19
CA GLN A 19 10.60 -25.09 -25.11
C GLN A 19 11.97 -25.51 -24.56
N LYS A 20 12.96 -25.74 -25.45
CA LYS A 20 14.35 -26.05 -25.03
C LYS A 20 15.00 -24.92 -24.22
N GLY A 21 14.71 -23.65 -24.54
CA GLY A 21 15.22 -22.48 -23.81
C GLY A 21 14.67 -22.37 -22.38
N ASN A 22 13.38 -22.62 -22.18
CA ASN A 22 12.77 -22.61 -20.84
C ASN A 22 13.25 -23.77 -19.96
N ASP A 23 13.43 -24.97 -20.54
CA ASP A 23 14.01 -26.09 -19.82
C ASP A 23 15.48 -25.84 -19.46
N GLN A 24 16.21 -25.11 -20.31
CA GLN A 24 17.58 -24.70 -20.04
C GLN A 24 17.64 -23.68 -18.89
N LEU A 25 16.74 -22.70 -18.84
CA LEU A 25 16.66 -21.72 -17.74
C LEU A 25 16.26 -22.37 -16.42
N LYS A 26 15.30 -23.30 -16.42
CA LYS A 26 14.94 -24.05 -15.20
C LYS A 26 16.12 -24.88 -14.68
N ARG A 27 16.84 -25.56 -15.58
CA ARG A 27 18.08 -26.28 -15.21
C ARG A 27 19.15 -25.33 -14.67
N GLU A 28 19.27 -24.15 -15.26
CA GLU A 28 20.25 -23.14 -14.82
C GLU A 28 19.88 -22.56 -13.45
N PHE A 29 18.61 -22.25 -13.18
CA PHE A 29 18.17 -21.77 -11.86
C PHE A 29 18.27 -22.83 -10.79
N GLU A 30 17.90 -24.09 -11.08
CA GLU A 30 18.09 -25.17 -10.11
C GLU A 30 19.59 -25.42 -9.86
N LYS A 31 20.42 -25.32 -10.89
CA LYS A 31 21.88 -25.40 -10.74
C LYS A 31 22.42 -24.24 -9.90
N GLN A 32 21.94 -23.01 -10.12
CA GLN A 32 22.33 -21.83 -9.32
C GLN A 32 21.89 -21.97 -7.87
N LYS A 33 20.67 -22.47 -7.62
CA LYS A 33 20.17 -22.77 -6.28
C LYS A 33 21.04 -23.82 -5.59
N ILE A 34 21.30 -24.96 -6.25
CA ILE A 34 22.15 -26.04 -5.70
C ILE A 34 23.57 -25.52 -5.42
N GLU A 35 24.13 -24.73 -6.33
CA GLU A 35 25.47 -24.15 -6.15
C GLU A 35 25.50 -23.14 -5.00
N ASN A 36 24.50 -22.26 -4.89
CA ASN A 36 24.37 -21.32 -3.78
C ASN A 36 24.14 -22.04 -2.44
N GLU A 37 23.31 -23.08 -2.39
CA GLU A 37 23.09 -23.89 -1.19
C GLU A 37 24.38 -24.60 -0.76
N LYS A 38 25.13 -25.17 -1.72
CA LYS A 38 26.43 -25.82 -1.45
C LYS A 38 27.48 -24.83 -0.98
N GLN A 39 27.56 -23.64 -1.58
CA GLN A 39 28.44 -22.56 -1.13
C GLN A 39 28.04 -22.07 0.27
N PHE A 40 26.74 -22.01 0.56
CA PHE A 40 26.24 -21.67 1.88
C PHE A 40 26.55 -22.75 2.92
N ASP A 41 26.45 -24.02 2.58
CA ASP A 41 26.81 -25.12 3.49
C ASP A 41 28.31 -25.09 3.80
N ALA A 42 29.16 -24.88 2.79
CA ALA A 42 30.61 -24.72 2.99
C ALA A 42 30.96 -23.46 3.81
N TYR A 43 30.27 -22.35 3.58
CA TYR A 43 30.38 -21.13 4.37
C TYR A 43 29.94 -21.36 5.82
N ALA A 44 28.79 -22.01 6.03
CA ALA A 44 28.23 -22.28 7.34
C ALA A 44 29.15 -23.22 8.14
N GLU A 45 29.70 -24.26 7.51
CA GLU A 45 30.68 -25.16 8.14
C GLU A 45 31.96 -24.42 8.54
N LYS A 46 32.46 -23.51 7.69
CA LYS A 46 33.66 -22.70 7.98
C LYS A 46 33.45 -21.72 9.13
N ILE A 47 32.25 -21.14 9.24
CA ILE A 47 31.94 -20.07 10.21
C ILE A 47 31.37 -20.62 11.52
N TYR A 48 30.52 -21.65 11.45
CA TYR A 48 29.78 -22.20 12.59
C TYR A 48 30.22 -23.62 13.00
N GLY A 49 31.12 -24.25 12.23
CA GLY A 49 31.66 -25.58 12.51
C GLY A 49 30.82 -26.74 11.94
N LYS A 50 31.40 -27.94 11.91
CA LYS A 50 30.77 -29.18 11.37
C LYS A 50 29.63 -29.76 12.21
N SER A 51 29.54 -29.37 13.47
CA SER A 51 28.55 -29.91 14.41
C SER A 51 28.04 -28.79 15.32
N PRO A 52 27.28 -27.84 14.74
CA PRO A 52 26.69 -26.76 15.51
C PRO A 52 25.68 -27.31 16.52
N ASP A 53 25.55 -26.63 17.66
CA ASP A 53 24.46 -26.91 18.60
C ASP A 53 23.09 -26.62 17.98
N SER A 54 22.02 -27.04 18.66
CA SER A 54 20.65 -26.88 18.16
C SER A 54 20.23 -25.43 17.90
N ALA A 55 20.74 -24.46 18.66
CA ALA A 55 20.40 -23.05 18.48
C ALA A 55 21.11 -22.46 17.25
N THR A 56 22.38 -22.82 17.07
CA THR A 56 23.19 -22.44 15.91
C THR A 56 22.65 -23.11 14.64
N GLN A 57 22.21 -24.36 14.71
CA GLN A 57 21.58 -25.06 13.58
C GLN A 57 20.30 -24.33 13.12
N LYS A 58 19.40 -23.96 14.05
CA LYS A 58 18.19 -23.18 13.70
C LYS A 58 18.51 -21.85 13.03
N LYS A 59 19.59 -21.18 13.45
CA LYS A 59 20.06 -19.94 12.82
C LYS A 59 20.58 -20.20 11.40
N ILE A 60 21.34 -21.27 11.18
CA ILE A 60 21.83 -21.68 9.87
C ILE A 60 20.65 -21.97 8.95
N ASP A 61 19.65 -22.73 9.42
CA ASP A 61 18.46 -23.08 8.64
C ASP A 61 17.65 -21.83 8.26
N SER A 62 17.49 -20.87 9.18
CA SER A 62 16.81 -19.59 8.95
C SER A 62 17.56 -18.65 7.99
N LEU A 63 18.89 -18.71 7.97
CA LEU A 63 19.70 -17.98 7.01
C LEU A 63 19.65 -18.64 5.63
N LYS A 64 19.70 -19.98 5.57
CA LYS A 64 19.58 -20.76 4.33
C LYS A 64 18.24 -20.53 3.64
N SER A 65 17.15 -20.50 4.41
CA SER A 65 15.79 -20.28 3.87
C SER A 65 15.59 -18.89 3.26
N ARG A 66 16.46 -17.93 3.58
CA ARG A 66 16.42 -16.56 3.05
C ARG A 66 17.67 -16.23 2.24
N LEU A 67 18.43 -17.23 1.79
CA LEU A 67 19.64 -17.02 1.00
C LEU A 67 19.28 -16.38 -0.34
N GLY A 68 19.66 -15.13 -0.53
CA GLY A 68 19.47 -14.41 -1.79
C GLY A 68 20.53 -14.74 -2.84
N GLY A 69 21.71 -15.18 -2.40
CA GLY A 69 22.83 -15.57 -3.24
C GLY A 69 24.17 -15.19 -2.62
N PHE A 70 25.22 -15.16 -3.43
CA PHE A 70 26.58 -14.78 -3.02
C PHE A 70 27.06 -13.53 -3.76
N HIS A 71 27.79 -12.67 -3.04
CA HIS A 71 28.51 -11.56 -3.62
C HIS A 71 29.91 -11.52 -2.99
N PHE A 72 30.96 -11.54 -3.83
CA PHE A 72 32.37 -11.63 -3.39
C PHE A 72 32.67 -12.75 -2.37
N GLY A 73 31.98 -13.90 -2.49
CA GLY A 73 32.16 -15.04 -1.58
C GLY A 73 31.47 -14.89 -0.21
N VAL A 74 30.62 -13.87 -0.04
CA VAL A 74 29.80 -13.64 1.15
C VAL A 74 28.32 -13.86 0.81
N PRO A 75 27.56 -14.63 1.62
CA PRO A 75 26.13 -14.79 1.40
C PRO A 75 25.39 -13.50 1.75
N TYR A 76 24.41 -13.13 0.92
CA TYR A 76 23.43 -12.09 1.26
C TYR A 76 22.05 -12.72 1.43
N PHE A 77 21.23 -12.09 2.26
CA PHE A 77 19.95 -12.64 2.69
C PHE A 77 18.81 -11.68 2.39
N LEU A 78 17.66 -12.26 2.07
CA LEU A 78 16.39 -11.55 1.97
C LEU A 78 15.96 -11.09 3.36
N GLN A 79 15.50 -9.84 3.47
CA GLN A 79 15.09 -9.21 4.71
C GLN A 79 13.72 -8.55 4.54
N GLU A 80 12.90 -8.62 5.58
CA GLU A 80 11.66 -7.86 5.71
C GLU A 80 12.00 -6.38 5.91
N GLN A 81 11.26 -5.48 5.25
CA GLN A 81 11.50 -4.04 5.28
C GLN A 81 10.26 -3.31 5.83
N ASP A 82 10.01 -3.42 7.14
CA ASP A 82 8.85 -2.82 7.83
C ASP A 82 9.20 -1.66 8.79
N THR A 83 10.32 -0.96 8.56
CA THR A 83 10.80 0.10 9.46
C THR A 83 10.07 1.45 9.33
N ARG A 84 9.06 1.59 8.46
CA ARG A 84 8.49 2.92 8.13
C ARG A 84 7.35 3.41 9.03
N GLN A 85 6.78 2.57 9.89
CA GLN A 85 5.79 3.00 10.89
C GLN A 85 6.41 3.39 12.24
N LEU A 86 7.70 3.10 12.44
CA LEU A 86 8.37 3.22 13.75
C LEU A 86 9.13 4.54 13.96
N MET A 87 9.41 5.27 12.88
CA MET A 87 10.01 6.60 12.94
C MET A 87 8.90 7.65 12.98
N ASN A 88 8.99 8.58 13.94
CA ASN A 88 8.02 9.64 14.08
C ASN A 88 7.94 10.48 12.78
N ALA A 89 6.76 11.03 12.49
CA ALA A 89 6.50 11.85 11.31
C ALA A 89 7.05 13.28 11.50
N ASN A 90 8.27 13.42 12.03
CA ASN A 90 8.81 14.67 12.59
C ASN A 90 7.91 15.29 13.68
N SER A 91 7.11 14.48 14.35
CA SER A 91 6.19 14.92 15.40
C SER A 91 6.93 15.68 16.52
N ASP A 92 8.18 15.34 16.82
CA ASP A 92 8.99 16.07 17.81
C ASP A 92 9.30 17.51 17.41
N LEU A 93 9.48 17.79 16.11
CA LEU A 93 9.64 19.15 15.61
C LEU A 93 8.35 19.96 15.80
N LEU A 94 7.20 19.37 15.45
CA LEU A 94 5.90 20.06 15.52
C LEU A 94 5.42 20.28 16.96
N ASN A 95 5.61 19.29 17.83
CA ASN A 95 5.02 19.25 19.16
C ASN A 95 5.89 19.96 20.22
N THR A 96 7.07 20.47 19.86
CA THR A 96 7.96 21.16 20.80
C THR A 96 7.85 22.67 20.62
N PRO A 97 7.54 23.45 21.68
CA PRO A 97 7.47 24.91 21.58
C PRO A 97 8.76 25.53 21.01
N GLY A 98 8.62 26.43 20.05
CA GLY A 98 9.74 27.17 19.47
C GLY A 98 10.60 26.41 18.46
N ASN A 99 10.26 25.16 18.13
CA ASN A 99 11.00 24.37 17.14
C ASN A 99 10.64 24.71 15.68
N ILE A 100 9.49 25.35 15.45
CA ILE A 100 9.13 25.86 14.12
C ILE A 100 9.54 27.34 14.07
N SER A 101 10.44 27.68 13.14
CA SER A 101 10.93 29.05 13.00
C SER A 101 9.77 30.02 12.75
N GLY A 102 9.71 31.11 13.54
CA GLY A 102 8.64 32.10 13.49
C GLY A 102 7.38 31.74 14.30
N LEU A 103 7.32 30.57 14.95
CA LEU A 103 6.19 30.14 15.77
C LEU A 103 6.64 29.69 17.16
N SER A 104 6.03 30.25 18.22
CA SER A 104 6.39 29.95 19.61
C SER A 104 5.62 28.79 20.23
N GLY A 105 4.51 28.37 19.62
CA GLY A 105 3.61 27.34 20.15
C GLY A 105 4.11 25.90 19.96
N SER A 106 3.49 24.99 20.71
CA SER A 106 3.51 23.56 20.42
C SER A 106 2.31 23.20 19.54
N PHE A 107 2.56 22.59 18.39
CA PHE A 107 1.52 22.20 17.44
C PHE A 107 1.21 20.72 17.61
N ASN A 108 0.50 20.42 18.70
CA ASN A 108 0.26 19.06 19.18
C ASN A 108 -1.20 18.57 19.01
N GLY A 109 -2.03 19.37 18.32
CA GLY A 109 -3.44 19.05 18.07
C GLY A 109 -4.37 19.23 19.26
N GLU A 110 -3.95 19.93 20.31
CA GLU A 110 -4.84 20.35 21.40
C GLU A 110 -6.08 21.05 20.84
N ASN A 111 -7.26 20.70 21.37
CA ASN A 111 -8.57 21.17 20.91
C ASN A 111 -8.93 20.82 19.46
N ILE A 112 -8.14 19.99 18.77
CA ILE A 112 -8.49 19.46 17.45
C ILE A 112 -9.14 18.09 17.62
N LYS A 113 -10.30 17.92 16.99
CA LYS A 113 -10.95 16.63 16.84
C LYS A 113 -10.78 16.12 15.42
N TYR A 114 -10.22 14.91 15.29
CA TYR A 114 -10.14 14.20 14.02
C TYR A 114 -11.27 13.19 13.92
N THR A 115 -11.87 13.05 12.74
CA THR A 115 -12.82 11.98 12.47
C THR A 115 -12.15 10.93 11.57
N ILE A 116 -12.04 9.70 12.05
CA ILE A 116 -11.36 8.62 11.35
C ILE A 116 -12.42 7.68 10.76
N PHE A 117 -12.37 7.48 9.45
CA PHE A 117 -13.17 6.48 8.73
C PHE A 117 -12.26 5.35 8.30
N ASP A 118 -12.47 4.15 8.83
CA ASP A 118 -11.54 3.04 8.64
C ASP A 118 -12.25 1.66 8.69
N GLY A 119 -11.52 0.54 8.72
CA GLY A 119 -12.07 -0.81 8.59
C GLY A 119 -12.77 -1.37 9.84
N GLY A 120 -12.74 -0.67 10.97
CA GLY A 120 -13.35 -1.12 12.21
C GLY A 120 -13.31 -0.07 13.33
N ARG A 121 -13.72 -0.47 14.52
CA ARG A 121 -13.58 0.35 15.73
C ARG A 121 -12.10 0.49 16.12
N ILE A 122 -11.72 1.64 16.63
CA ILE A 122 -10.41 1.83 17.26
C ILE A 122 -10.44 1.23 18.65
N TYR A 123 -9.40 0.45 19.01
CA TYR A 123 -9.24 -0.03 20.38
C TYR A 123 -8.77 1.11 21.29
N GLY A 124 -9.71 1.94 21.77
CA GLY A 124 -9.42 3.15 22.55
C GLY A 124 -8.68 2.90 23.87
N SER A 125 -8.78 1.69 24.43
CA SER A 125 -8.03 1.27 25.63
C SER A 125 -6.57 0.92 25.36
N HIS A 126 -6.11 0.98 24.10
CA HIS A 126 -4.71 0.74 23.75
C HIS A 126 -3.79 1.72 24.48
N THR A 127 -2.60 1.25 24.89
CA THR A 127 -1.63 2.06 25.64
C THR A 127 -1.14 3.30 24.88
N ALA A 128 -1.28 3.32 23.55
CA ALA A 128 -1.02 4.50 22.71
C ALA A 128 -1.94 5.69 23.02
N PHE A 129 -3.12 5.47 23.62
CA PHE A 129 -4.13 6.51 23.86
C PHE A 129 -4.36 6.81 25.35
N ASN A 130 -3.61 6.19 26.25
CA ASN A 130 -3.84 6.32 27.69
C ASN A 130 -3.21 7.56 28.35
N ASN A 131 -2.81 8.55 27.55
CA ASN A 131 -2.27 9.82 28.05
C ASN A 131 -3.37 10.83 28.44
N ALA A 132 -4.62 10.61 28.03
CA ALA A 132 -5.78 11.37 28.51
C ALA A 132 -7.05 10.50 28.44
N PRO A 133 -8.09 10.76 29.27
CA PRO A 133 -9.37 10.10 29.12
C PRO A 133 -10.07 10.57 27.83
N GLY A 134 -10.84 9.67 27.20
CA GLY A 134 -11.71 10.04 26.07
C GLY A 134 -10.98 10.42 24.77
N ARG A 135 -9.71 10.01 24.59
CA ARG A 135 -8.96 10.24 23.34
C ARG A 135 -9.68 9.72 22.10
N VAL A 136 -10.38 8.59 22.25
CA VAL A 136 -11.09 7.90 21.16
C VAL A 136 -12.53 7.69 21.58
N THR A 137 -13.46 8.12 20.73
CA THR A 137 -14.89 7.83 20.85
C THR A 137 -15.32 7.01 19.63
N ASN A 138 -15.65 5.74 19.84
CA ASN A 138 -16.21 4.91 18.79
C ASN A 138 -17.68 5.28 18.56
N LYS A 139 -18.02 5.55 17.30
CA LYS A 139 -19.36 5.95 16.86
C LYS A 139 -20.12 4.82 16.18
N GLU A 140 -19.48 3.67 16.00
CA GLU A 140 -20.09 2.43 15.53
C GLU A 140 -20.72 1.64 16.68
N ASP A 141 -21.69 0.80 16.35
CA ASP A 141 -22.32 -0.10 17.32
C ASP A 141 -21.30 -1.02 18.00
N SER A 142 -21.60 -1.38 19.26
CA SER A 142 -20.72 -2.21 20.07
C SER A 142 -20.50 -3.63 19.53
N SER A 143 -21.33 -4.08 18.60
CA SER A 143 -21.21 -5.34 17.87
C SER A 143 -20.16 -5.32 16.75
N GLN A 144 -19.76 -4.14 16.24
CA GLN A 144 -18.75 -4.07 15.16
C GLN A 144 -17.37 -4.47 15.66
N SER A 145 -16.50 -5.10 14.88
CA SER A 145 -15.19 -5.51 15.41
C SER A 145 -14.23 -4.33 15.64
N TYR A 146 -13.28 -4.50 16.57
CA TYR A 146 -12.08 -3.65 16.59
C TYR A 146 -11.19 -3.99 15.38
N SER A 147 -10.42 -3.00 14.92
CA SER A 147 -9.51 -3.15 13.79
C SER A 147 -8.10 -2.69 14.18
N ASP A 148 -7.12 -3.55 13.95
CA ASP A 148 -5.70 -3.23 14.13
C ASP A 148 -5.28 -2.11 13.18
N HIS A 149 -5.81 -2.11 11.95
CA HIS A 149 -5.57 -1.05 10.98
C HIS A 149 -6.10 0.30 11.50
N SER A 150 -7.34 0.34 11.99
CA SER A 150 -7.96 1.57 12.50
C SER A 150 -7.22 2.06 13.75
N THR A 151 -6.81 1.15 14.63
CA THR A 151 -6.01 1.46 15.82
C THR A 151 -4.63 2.01 15.45
N GLY A 152 -3.98 1.43 14.43
CA GLY A 152 -2.72 1.93 13.88
C GLY A 152 -2.85 3.35 13.31
N VAL A 153 -3.91 3.61 12.53
CA VAL A 153 -4.21 4.95 11.99
C VAL A 153 -4.47 5.96 13.11
N GLY A 154 -5.27 5.60 14.11
CA GLY A 154 -5.48 6.44 15.29
C GLY A 154 -4.18 6.75 16.03
N SER A 155 -3.29 5.77 16.14
CA SER A 155 -1.98 5.94 16.78
C SER A 155 -1.06 6.87 15.98
N PHE A 156 -1.09 6.79 14.65
CA PHE A 156 -0.35 7.71 13.79
C PHE A 156 -0.82 9.17 13.95
N ILE A 157 -2.14 9.38 14.09
CA ILE A 157 -2.69 10.72 14.31
C ILE A 157 -2.40 11.21 15.72
N GLY A 158 -2.82 10.46 16.75
CA GLY A 158 -2.88 10.95 18.12
C GLY A 158 -2.15 10.10 19.15
N GLY A 159 -1.41 9.07 18.75
CA GLY A 159 -0.68 8.20 19.67
C GLY A 159 0.33 8.97 20.52
N LYS A 160 0.37 8.68 21.82
CA LYS A 160 1.34 9.28 22.74
C LYS A 160 2.77 8.92 22.35
N ASN A 161 3.72 9.66 22.89
CA ASN A 161 5.14 9.34 22.80
C ASN A 161 5.44 7.97 23.43
N ALA A 162 6.04 7.08 22.65
CA ALA A 162 6.43 5.73 23.07
C ALA A 162 7.84 5.43 22.55
N PRO A 163 8.88 5.73 23.36
CA PRO A 163 10.24 5.34 23.04
C PRO A 163 10.33 3.82 22.85
N LEU A 164 10.97 3.40 21.76
CA LEU A 164 11.17 2.00 21.45
C LEU A 164 12.60 1.63 21.78
N THR A 165 12.77 0.51 22.50
CA THR A 165 14.08 -0.04 22.83
C THR A 165 14.18 -1.47 22.32
N ASN A 166 15.35 -1.88 21.85
CA ASN A 166 15.62 -3.29 21.60
C ASN A 166 15.73 -4.09 22.92
N SER A 167 15.93 -5.40 22.80
CA SER A 167 16.10 -6.32 23.93
C SER A 167 17.28 -5.99 24.85
N SER A 168 18.23 -5.18 24.40
CA SER A 168 19.38 -4.71 25.19
C SER A 168 19.14 -3.33 25.82
N GLY A 169 17.92 -2.78 25.71
CA GLY A 169 17.55 -1.46 26.24
C GLY A 169 18.05 -0.28 25.41
N VAL A 170 18.65 -0.51 24.24
CA VAL A 170 19.11 0.54 23.34
C VAL A 170 17.92 1.11 22.59
N SER A 171 17.78 2.44 22.56
CA SER A 171 16.73 3.10 21.79
C SER A 171 16.89 2.79 20.30
N VAL A 172 15.82 2.27 19.69
CA VAL A 172 15.74 1.92 18.26
C VAL A 172 14.71 2.75 17.51
N GLY A 173 14.02 3.65 18.21
CA GLY A 173 13.03 4.51 17.62
C GLY A 173 12.13 5.14 18.66
N ASN A 174 11.09 5.80 18.16
CA ASN A 174 10.07 6.43 18.97
C ASN A 174 8.77 6.49 18.16
N ALA A 175 7.75 5.79 18.64
CA ALA A 175 6.41 5.91 18.08
C ALA A 175 5.74 7.14 18.71
N LYS A 176 5.39 8.13 17.88
CA LYS A 176 4.70 9.35 18.34
C LYS A 176 3.78 9.87 17.24
N GLY A 177 2.50 10.02 17.57
CA GLY A 177 1.52 10.61 16.68
C GLY A 177 1.81 12.08 16.38
N VAL A 178 1.28 12.60 15.28
CA VAL A 178 1.48 13.99 14.85
C VAL A 178 0.80 14.98 15.79
N ALA A 179 -0.38 14.61 16.29
CA ALA A 179 -1.29 15.42 17.08
C ALA A 179 -1.61 14.74 18.44
N ILE A 180 -0.59 14.61 19.29
CA ILE A 180 -0.65 13.80 20.53
C ILE A 180 -1.72 14.25 21.55
N ASN A 181 -2.22 15.48 21.46
CA ASN A 181 -3.24 16.05 22.33
C ASN A 181 -4.62 16.17 21.66
N SER A 182 -4.79 15.63 20.45
CA SER A 182 -6.07 15.62 19.73
C SER A 182 -7.06 14.61 20.29
N THR A 183 -8.35 14.79 20.01
CA THR A 183 -9.38 13.74 20.22
C THR A 183 -9.81 13.14 18.89
N MET A 184 -10.39 11.95 18.92
CA MET A 184 -10.78 11.20 17.74
C MET A 184 -12.19 10.63 17.85
N ASP A 185 -13.01 10.87 16.84
CA ASP A 185 -14.23 10.10 16.60
C ASP A 185 -13.93 9.02 15.56
N SER A 186 -14.37 7.77 15.80
CA SER A 186 -14.10 6.64 14.91
C SER A 186 -15.38 6.11 14.28
N TYR A 187 -15.39 6.03 12.95
CA TYR A 187 -16.43 5.44 12.12
C TYR A 187 -15.83 4.36 11.21
N MET A 188 -16.66 3.42 10.77
CA MET A 188 -16.31 2.47 9.73
C MET A 188 -16.62 3.04 8.34
N PHE A 189 -15.77 2.79 7.35
CA PHE A 189 -16.10 3.07 5.95
C PHE A 189 -17.16 2.11 5.41
N SER A 190 -17.30 0.93 6.02
CA SER A 190 -18.33 -0.04 5.68
C SER A 190 -19.73 0.51 5.93
N THR A 191 -20.69 0.07 5.14
CA THR A 191 -22.12 0.35 5.39
C THR A 191 -22.57 -0.41 6.63
N THR A 192 -22.94 0.32 7.69
CA THR A 192 -23.35 -0.24 8.98
C THR A 192 -24.52 0.56 9.55
N THR A 193 -25.25 -0.01 10.51
CA THR A 193 -26.25 0.74 11.31
C THR A 193 -25.54 1.39 12.49
N LEU A 194 -25.66 2.70 12.63
CA LEU A 194 -25.07 3.44 13.76
C LEU A 194 -25.90 3.23 15.04
N PRO A 195 -25.31 3.42 16.23
CA PRO A 195 -26.04 3.35 17.49
C PRO A 195 -27.26 4.28 17.50
N GLY A 196 -28.45 3.72 17.75
CA GLY A 196 -29.71 4.47 17.80
C GLY A 196 -30.44 4.59 16.46
N ASP A 197 -29.83 4.18 15.35
CA ASP A 197 -30.47 4.17 14.03
C ASP A 197 -31.16 2.84 13.75
N THR A 198 -32.19 2.87 12.88
CA THR A 198 -32.90 1.67 12.39
C THR A 198 -32.51 1.30 10.96
N SER A 199 -31.71 2.13 10.29
CA SER A 199 -31.28 1.94 8.90
C SER A 199 -29.76 2.04 8.78
N THR A 200 -29.21 1.40 7.75
CA THR A 200 -27.77 1.44 7.49
C THR A 200 -27.35 2.77 6.88
N SER A 201 -26.13 3.21 7.22
CA SER A 201 -25.49 4.41 6.69
C SER A 201 -24.21 4.03 5.94
N THR A 202 -24.08 4.54 4.72
CA THR A 202 -22.83 4.53 3.94
C THR A 202 -21.82 5.51 4.52
N VAL A 203 -20.55 5.43 4.10
CA VAL A 203 -19.52 6.38 4.55
C VAL A 203 -19.86 7.84 4.26
N PHE A 204 -20.49 8.14 3.12
CA PHE A 204 -20.88 9.50 2.77
C PHE A 204 -21.96 10.04 3.70
N GLN A 205 -22.95 9.22 4.06
CA GLN A 205 -23.98 9.58 5.05
C GLN A 205 -23.37 9.78 6.44
N LYS A 206 -22.40 8.94 6.83
CA LYS A 206 -21.68 9.11 8.10
C LYS A 206 -20.86 10.40 8.14
N ILE A 207 -20.25 10.83 7.03
CA ILE A 207 -19.59 12.15 6.93
C ILE A 207 -20.61 13.27 7.14
N GLN A 208 -21.79 13.19 6.50
CA GLN A 208 -22.86 14.17 6.71
C GLN A 208 -23.35 14.21 8.16
N THR A 209 -23.49 13.07 8.82
CA THR A 209 -23.93 13.01 10.22
C THR A 209 -22.85 13.53 11.18
N SER A 210 -21.59 13.21 10.92
CA SER A 210 -20.47 13.57 11.80
C SER A 210 -19.97 15.00 11.64
N GLN A 211 -20.25 15.65 10.50
CA GLN A 211 -19.85 17.04 10.19
C GLN A 211 -18.37 17.33 10.53
N PRO A 212 -17.39 16.55 10.01
CA PRO A 212 -16.03 16.64 10.48
C PRO A 212 -15.30 17.88 9.94
N ASN A 213 -14.64 18.64 10.83
CA ASN A 213 -13.71 19.68 10.38
C ASN A 213 -12.48 19.06 9.68
N ILE A 214 -11.95 17.95 10.20
CA ILE A 214 -10.84 17.21 9.60
C ILE A 214 -11.18 15.72 9.66
N SER A 215 -11.15 15.04 8.51
CA SER A 215 -11.35 13.59 8.44
C SER A 215 -10.22 12.86 7.73
N ASN A 216 -9.94 11.65 8.21
CA ASN A 216 -8.96 10.74 7.62
C ASN A 216 -9.65 9.49 7.06
N HIS A 217 -9.28 9.12 5.83
CA HIS A 217 -9.83 7.99 5.09
C HIS A 217 -8.69 7.10 4.57
N SER A 218 -8.10 6.28 5.43
CA SER A 218 -6.95 5.40 5.11
C SER A 218 -7.38 4.11 4.41
N TYR A 219 -8.27 4.21 3.44
CA TYR A 219 -8.78 3.11 2.63
C TYR A 219 -8.95 3.57 1.20
N GLY A 220 -8.98 2.66 0.24
CA GLY A 220 -9.12 2.98 -1.16
C GLY A 220 -9.44 1.74 -1.97
N ILE A 221 -9.50 1.92 -3.28
CA ILE A 221 -9.68 0.82 -4.23
C ILE A 221 -8.40 0.65 -5.05
N ASN A 222 -8.10 -0.60 -5.40
CA ASN A 222 -7.00 -0.91 -6.31
C ASN A 222 -7.56 -1.06 -7.73
N PRO A 223 -7.35 -0.09 -8.64
CA PRO A 223 -7.90 -0.13 -9.99
C PRO A 223 -7.20 -1.13 -10.92
N GLY A 224 -5.99 -1.59 -10.56
CA GLY A 224 -5.16 -2.47 -11.39
C GLY A 224 -5.08 -3.91 -10.87
N TRP A 225 -3.86 -4.45 -10.81
CA TRP A 225 -3.54 -5.78 -10.32
C TRP A 225 -3.64 -5.90 -8.81
N ASN A 226 -4.40 -6.89 -8.36
CA ASN A 226 -4.29 -7.50 -7.04
C ASN A 226 -3.42 -8.76 -7.10
N GLU A 227 -2.69 -8.99 -6.02
CA GLU A 227 -1.89 -10.19 -5.80
C GLU A 227 -2.57 -11.05 -4.73
N ASN A 228 -2.85 -12.31 -5.05
CA ASN A 228 -3.34 -13.27 -4.08
C ASN A 228 -2.18 -14.14 -3.62
N TYR A 229 -2.19 -14.49 -2.34
CA TYR A 229 -1.14 -15.28 -1.70
C TYR A 229 -1.69 -16.63 -1.24
N ASP A 230 -0.90 -17.68 -1.33
CA ASP A 230 -1.21 -18.97 -0.72
C ASP A 230 -0.93 -18.95 0.80
N SER A 231 -1.23 -20.07 1.48
CA SER A 231 -1.00 -20.20 2.94
C SER A 231 0.47 -20.12 3.34
N SER A 232 1.40 -20.22 2.39
CA SER A 232 2.85 -20.11 2.60
C SER A 232 3.39 -18.72 2.27
N GLY A 233 2.52 -17.77 1.90
CA GLY A 233 2.89 -16.40 1.54
C GLY A 233 3.47 -16.25 0.14
N ASN A 234 3.33 -17.23 -0.75
CA ASN A 234 3.73 -17.11 -2.15
C ASN A 234 2.58 -16.58 -3.01
N ILE A 235 2.89 -15.80 -4.04
CA ILE A 235 1.86 -15.31 -4.96
C ILE A 235 1.25 -16.49 -5.73
N SER A 236 -0.04 -16.72 -5.52
CA SER A 236 -0.82 -17.82 -6.09
C SER A 236 -1.58 -17.43 -7.35
N SER A 237 -1.98 -16.16 -7.48
CA SER A 237 -2.62 -15.62 -8.68
C SER A 237 -2.57 -14.09 -8.74
N TYR A 238 -2.65 -13.56 -9.95
CA TYR A 238 -2.88 -12.13 -10.19
C TYR A 238 -4.32 -11.91 -10.67
N ILE A 239 -5.01 -10.91 -10.12
CA ILE A 239 -6.35 -10.51 -10.56
C ILE A 239 -6.34 -9.06 -11.00
N TYR A 240 -6.64 -8.80 -12.26
CA TYR A 240 -6.80 -7.45 -12.80
C TYR A 240 -8.22 -6.92 -12.54
N ASN A 241 -8.33 -5.76 -11.89
CA ASN A 241 -9.60 -5.11 -11.55
C ASN A 241 -10.11 -4.13 -12.60
N GLY A 242 -9.32 -3.83 -13.64
CA GLY A 242 -9.72 -2.94 -14.72
C GLY A 242 -10.68 -3.59 -15.72
N SER A 243 -11.07 -2.81 -16.72
CA SER A 243 -12.01 -3.22 -17.77
C SER A 243 -11.28 -3.86 -18.97
N LYS A 244 -12.00 -4.73 -19.70
CA LYS A 244 -11.54 -5.33 -20.95
C LYS A 244 -12.36 -4.79 -22.11
N SER A 245 -11.71 -4.38 -23.20
CA SER A 245 -12.34 -4.08 -24.48
C SER A 245 -11.55 -4.74 -25.61
N GLY A 246 -12.17 -5.69 -26.31
CA GLY A 246 -11.46 -6.57 -27.25
C GLY A 246 -10.38 -7.38 -26.53
N GLY A 247 -9.14 -7.34 -27.04
CA GLY A 247 -7.96 -7.95 -26.41
C GLY A 247 -7.16 -7.01 -25.51
N THR A 248 -7.64 -5.79 -25.26
CA THR A 248 -6.93 -4.74 -24.51
C THR A 248 -7.64 -4.48 -23.18
N PHE A 249 -6.86 -4.03 -22.20
CA PHE A 249 -7.29 -3.81 -20.84
C PHE A 249 -6.97 -2.38 -20.39
N TYR A 250 -7.86 -1.80 -19.58
CA TYR A 250 -7.78 -0.43 -19.13
C TYR A 250 -8.03 -0.40 -17.62
N ASP A 251 -7.14 0.25 -16.88
CA ASP A 251 -7.42 0.63 -15.49
C ASP A 251 -8.22 1.95 -15.48
N PHE A 252 -8.45 2.51 -14.30
CA PHE A 252 -9.23 3.74 -14.15
C PHE A 252 -8.44 5.01 -14.47
N GLN A 253 -7.11 5.00 -14.58
CA GLN A 253 -6.26 6.16 -14.93
C GLN A 253 -6.58 7.48 -14.19
N GLY A 254 -6.99 7.42 -12.91
CA GLY A 254 -7.41 8.61 -12.17
C GLY A 254 -8.70 9.25 -12.66
N THR A 255 -9.55 8.48 -13.35
CA THR A 255 -10.87 8.92 -13.83
C THR A 255 -11.74 9.32 -12.64
N TYR A 256 -12.39 10.47 -12.79
CA TYR A 256 -13.38 10.97 -11.84
C TYR A 256 -14.67 10.15 -11.93
N ASP A 257 -15.12 9.59 -10.82
CA ASP A 257 -16.32 8.77 -10.73
C ASP A 257 -17.27 9.30 -9.63
N SER A 258 -18.41 8.65 -9.48
CA SER A 258 -19.44 8.85 -8.46
C SER A 258 -18.90 9.03 -7.04
N ASN A 259 -17.88 8.26 -6.63
CA ASN A 259 -17.28 8.45 -5.31
C ASN A 259 -16.53 9.77 -5.19
N ASP A 260 -15.80 10.19 -6.22
CA ASP A 260 -15.13 11.50 -6.26
C ASP A 260 -16.16 12.62 -6.20
N TYR A 261 -17.22 12.51 -7.02
CA TYR A 261 -18.37 13.42 -6.99
C TYR A 261 -19.01 13.53 -5.61
N ASN A 262 -19.19 12.42 -4.90
CA ASN A 262 -19.80 12.46 -3.58
C ASN A 262 -18.91 13.20 -2.57
N TYR A 263 -17.58 13.01 -2.59
CA TYR A 263 -16.68 13.78 -1.73
C TYR A 263 -16.69 15.27 -2.09
N ASP A 264 -16.66 15.61 -3.38
CA ASP A 264 -16.76 17.01 -3.83
C ASP A 264 -18.06 17.66 -3.39
N ALA A 265 -19.19 16.97 -3.56
CA ALA A 265 -20.48 17.47 -3.14
C ALA A 265 -20.54 17.71 -1.62
N LEU A 266 -19.87 16.89 -0.81
CA LEU A 266 -19.79 17.10 0.65
C LEU A 266 -19.02 18.36 1.01
N VAL A 267 -17.84 18.56 0.41
CA VAL A 267 -16.98 19.73 0.67
C VAL A 267 -17.58 21.00 0.07
N TYR A 268 -18.18 20.92 -1.12
CA TYR A 268 -18.84 22.06 -1.75
C TYR A 268 -20.00 22.60 -0.89
N ASN A 269 -20.77 21.69 -0.28
CA ASN A 269 -21.85 22.06 0.62
C ASN A 269 -21.38 22.44 2.03
N ASN A 270 -20.19 21.99 2.45
CA ASN A 270 -19.61 22.26 3.77
C ASN A 270 -18.12 22.61 3.62
N PRO A 271 -17.79 23.86 3.27
CA PRO A 271 -16.42 24.25 2.93
C PRO A 271 -15.43 24.20 4.11
N SER A 272 -15.91 23.99 5.33
CA SER A 272 -15.08 23.75 6.51
C SER A 272 -14.52 22.32 6.58
N PHE A 273 -14.96 21.39 5.73
CA PHE A 273 -14.49 20.02 5.75
C PHE A 273 -13.11 19.90 5.08
N VAL A 274 -12.14 19.40 5.84
CA VAL A 274 -10.83 18.97 5.34
C VAL A 274 -10.82 17.44 5.28
N ILE A 275 -11.05 16.89 4.09
CA ILE A 275 -11.08 15.44 3.87
C ILE A 275 -9.73 14.98 3.33
N VAL A 276 -9.04 14.11 4.08
CA VAL A 276 -7.75 13.53 3.70
C VAL A 276 -7.95 12.04 3.41
N LYS A 277 -7.54 11.58 2.23
CA LYS A 277 -7.74 10.20 1.78
C LYS A 277 -6.49 9.60 1.19
N SER A 278 -6.28 8.30 1.40
CA SER A 278 -5.09 7.61 0.90
C SER A 278 -5.12 7.40 -0.62
N ALA A 279 -3.93 7.38 -1.20
CA ALA A 279 -3.67 7.11 -2.62
C ALA A 279 -3.83 5.63 -3.00
N GLY A 280 -3.67 4.75 -2.02
CA GLY A 280 -3.47 3.31 -2.23
C GLY A 280 -2.00 2.91 -2.17
N ASN A 281 -1.75 1.61 -1.97
CA ASN A 281 -0.42 1.03 -1.78
C ASN A 281 -0.08 -0.01 -2.86
N SER A 282 -0.74 0.08 -4.01
CA SER A 282 -0.68 -0.96 -5.05
C SER A 282 0.48 -0.76 -6.03
N PHE A 283 1.40 0.16 -5.76
CA PHE A 283 2.51 0.51 -6.65
C PHE A 283 3.36 -0.72 -6.99
N GLY A 284 3.60 -0.95 -8.28
CA GLY A 284 4.45 -2.03 -8.75
C GLY A 284 3.81 -3.43 -8.69
N MET A 285 2.62 -3.58 -8.10
CA MET A 285 1.90 -4.86 -8.10
C MET A 285 1.57 -5.28 -9.53
N GLY A 286 1.70 -6.56 -9.80
CA GLY A 286 1.36 -7.15 -11.08
C GLY A 286 2.44 -8.07 -11.64
N PRO A 287 2.13 -8.77 -12.74
CA PRO A 287 2.90 -9.92 -13.18
C PRO A 287 4.24 -9.61 -13.89
N ASN A 288 4.67 -8.36 -14.06
CA ASN A 288 5.77 -8.00 -14.97
C ASN A 288 7.19 -8.24 -14.42
N GLY A 289 7.57 -9.52 -14.43
CA GLY A 289 8.77 -10.01 -15.08
C GLY A 289 8.34 -11.08 -16.10
N THR A 290 8.89 -11.10 -17.31
CA THR A 290 8.46 -11.92 -18.47
C THR A 290 8.49 -13.45 -18.28
N GLY A 291 8.67 -13.95 -17.06
CA GLY A 291 8.75 -15.37 -16.71
C GLY A 291 7.76 -15.84 -15.62
N SER A 292 6.83 -14.99 -15.15
CA SER A 292 5.87 -15.41 -14.12
C SER A 292 4.85 -16.42 -14.67
N THR A 293 4.98 -17.69 -14.24
CA THR A 293 4.05 -18.80 -14.53
C THR A 293 2.78 -18.74 -13.68
N VAL A 294 2.68 -17.76 -12.78
CA VAL A 294 1.52 -17.57 -11.92
C VAL A 294 0.29 -17.29 -12.79
N PRO A 295 -0.85 -17.95 -12.52
CA PRO A 295 -2.11 -17.70 -13.21
C PRO A 295 -2.54 -16.23 -13.12
N LYS A 296 -3.05 -15.72 -14.25
CA LYS A 296 -3.52 -14.34 -14.40
C LYS A 296 -4.99 -14.38 -14.76
N TYR A 297 -5.78 -13.62 -14.01
CA TYR A 297 -7.22 -13.49 -14.21
C TYR A 297 -7.61 -12.02 -14.29
N TYR A 298 -8.73 -11.74 -14.93
CA TYR A 298 -9.36 -10.42 -14.92
C TYR A 298 -10.80 -10.53 -14.47
N LYS A 299 -11.33 -9.46 -13.89
CA LYS A 299 -12.73 -9.38 -13.45
C LYS A 299 -13.67 -9.22 -14.63
N THR A 300 -14.81 -9.89 -14.54
CA THR A 300 -15.94 -9.85 -15.45
C THR A 300 -17.22 -9.70 -14.63
N SER A 301 -18.34 -9.40 -15.30
CA SER A 301 -19.65 -9.37 -14.64
C SER A 301 -20.08 -10.71 -14.03
N SER A 302 -19.48 -11.83 -14.46
CA SER A 302 -19.79 -13.18 -13.98
C SER A 302 -18.74 -13.76 -13.03
N GLY A 303 -17.77 -12.95 -12.57
CA GLY A 303 -16.67 -13.39 -11.72
C GLY A 303 -15.31 -13.15 -12.37
N GLN A 304 -14.40 -14.12 -12.31
CA GLN A 304 -13.06 -14.00 -12.87
C GLN A 304 -12.87 -14.88 -14.11
N ALA A 305 -12.17 -14.38 -15.11
CA ALA A 305 -11.82 -15.11 -16.32
C ALA A 305 -10.30 -15.12 -16.54
N PRO A 306 -9.71 -16.21 -17.06
CA PRO A 306 -8.30 -16.24 -17.37
C PRO A 306 -7.97 -15.36 -18.57
N PHE A 307 -6.78 -14.77 -18.60
CA PHE A 307 -6.28 -14.08 -19.78
C PHE A 307 -6.11 -15.08 -20.95
N SER A 308 -6.57 -14.69 -22.14
CA SER A 308 -6.38 -15.47 -23.37
C SER A 308 -4.97 -15.26 -23.96
N SER A 309 -4.54 -16.15 -24.86
CA SER A 309 -3.27 -15.99 -25.58
C SER A 309 -3.24 -14.77 -26.52
N SER A 310 -4.41 -14.26 -26.91
CA SER A 310 -4.54 -13.03 -27.72
C SER A 310 -4.67 -11.75 -26.89
N ASP A 311 -4.74 -11.86 -25.56
CA ASP A 311 -4.90 -10.71 -24.68
C ASP A 311 -3.56 -9.99 -24.48
N THR A 312 -3.58 -8.66 -24.54
CA THR A 312 -2.44 -7.84 -24.12
C THR A 312 -2.52 -7.66 -22.61
N VAL A 313 -1.63 -8.34 -21.88
CA VAL A 313 -1.59 -8.28 -20.41
C VAL A 313 -1.20 -6.85 -19.98
N PRO A 314 -1.97 -6.20 -19.09
CA PRO A 314 -1.63 -4.89 -18.55
C PRO A 314 -0.25 -4.86 -17.90
N ALA A 315 0.38 -3.68 -17.94
CA ALA A 315 1.59 -3.44 -17.18
C ALA A 315 1.35 -3.52 -15.66
N ASN A 316 2.42 -3.57 -14.86
CA ASN A 316 2.29 -3.45 -13.41
C ASN A 316 1.64 -2.11 -13.06
N ASN A 317 0.94 -2.10 -11.93
CA ASN A 317 0.30 -0.91 -11.40
C ASN A 317 1.33 0.21 -11.27
N CYS A 318 0.90 1.43 -11.58
CA CYS A 318 1.71 2.63 -11.49
C CYS A 318 2.88 2.69 -12.48
N SER A 319 2.87 1.86 -13.53
CA SER A 319 3.98 1.83 -14.50
C SER A 319 4.14 3.13 -15.28
N LEU A 320 3.09 3.93 -15.38
CA LEU A 320 3.09 5.23 -16.05
C LEU A 320 3.16 6.41 -15.06
N GLY A 321 3.14 6.12 -13.77
CA GLY A 321 3.23 7.09 -12.67
C GLY A 321 1.94 7.83 -12.34
N TYR A 322 0.98 7.91 -13.27
CA TYR A 322 -0.33 8.58 -13.07
C TYR A 322 -1.51 7.60 -12.91
N ASP A 323 -1.32 6.31 -13.21
CA ASP A 323 -2.30 5.23 -13.12
C ASP A 323 -2.46 4.67 -11.68
N CYS A 324 -1.80 5.27 -10.70
CA CYS A 324 -1.85 4.86 -9.30
C CYS A 324 -3.13 5.23 -8.56
N ILE A 325 -3.85 6.23 -9.05
CA ILE A 325 -4.96 6.84 -8.32
C ILE A 325 -6.26 6.17 -8.75
N GLY A 326 -6.88 5.43 -7.83
CA GLY A 326 -8.19 4.84 -8.03
C GLY A 326 -9.34 5.84 -7.81
N PRO A 327 -10.55 5.54 -8.32
CA PRO A 327 -11.73 6.35 -8.06
C PRO A 327 -12.00 6.54 -6.57
N GLY A 328 -12.42 7.75 -6.20
CA GLY A 328 -12.63 8.14 -4.82
C GLY A 328 -11.36 8.33 -4.01
N SER A 329 -10.15 8.11 -4.55
CA SER A 329 -8.88 8.43 -3.88
C SER A 329 -8.40 9.81 -4.29
N TRP A 330 -8.19 10.68 -3.29
CA TRP A 330 -7.81 12.07 -3.51
C TRP A 330 -6.31 12.27 -3.33
N GLN A 331 -5.61 12.47 -4.43
CA GLN A 331 -4.38 13.29 -4.48
C GLN A 331 -4.60 14.52 -5.35
N LYS A 332 -5.77 15.14 -5.22
CA LYS A 332 -6.03 16.51 -5.67
C LYS A 332 -6.10 17.43 -4.46
N ILE A 333 -5.06 17.43 -3.61
CA ILE A 333 -4.86 18.49 -2.62
C ILE A 333 -3.69 19.33 -3.11
N LEU A 334 -3.98 20.61 -3.35
CA LEU A 334 -3.10 21.75 -3.22
C LEU A 334 -1.59 21.44 -3.36
N SER A 335 -1.06 21.72 -4.54
CA SER A 335 0.35 22.00 -4.82
C SER A 335 0.91 23.23 -4.09
N TRP A 336 0.35 23.61 -2.93
CA TRP A 336 0.77 24.82 -2.20
C TRP A 336 1.97 24.63 -1.29
N TRP A 337 2.49 23.41 -1.14
CA TRP A 337 3.66 23.14 -0.29
C TRP A 337 4.86 22.55 -1.03
N ALA A 338 4.84 22.55 -2.37
CA ALA A 338 5.97 22.20 -3.21
C ALA A 338 6.13 23.22 -4.35
N LEU A 339 6.52 24.45 -3.99
CA LEU A 339 7.17 25.36 -4.93
C LEU A 339 8.54 25.75 -4.38
N PRO A 340 9.61 25.27 -5.01
CA PRO A 340 10.68 26.12 -5.41
C PRO A 340 10.53 26.36 -6.92
N THR A 341 10.30 27.63 -7.28
CA THR A 341 10.59 28.21 -8.60
C THR A 341 9.92 27.57 -9.82
N LEU A 342 8.66 27.94 -10.05
CA LEU A 342 8.13 28.08 -11.41
C LEU A 342 7.79 29.56 -11.61
N SER A 343 8.54 30.22 -12.49
CA SER A 343 8.28 31.60 -12.90
C SER A 343 6.88 31.69 -13.49
N VAL A 344 6.03 32.48 -12.84
CA VAL A 344 4.67 32.80 -13.32
C VAL A 344 4.79 33.58 -14.64
N PRO A 345 4.23 33.09 -15.76
CA PRO A 345 4.13 33.91 -16.97
C PRO A 345 3.20 35.09 -16.71
N THR A 346 3.64 36.30 -17.03
CA THR A 346 2.81 37.50 -16.96
C THR A 346 1.66 37.44 -17.98
N ILE A 347 0.55 38.09 -17.65
CA ILE A 347 -0.73 38.19 -18.38
C ILE A 347 -0.62 38.89 -19.76
N THR A 348 0.54 38.85 -20.42
CA THR A 348 0.77 39.50 -21.73
C THR A 348 0.63 38.57 -22.94
N ASP A 349 0.44 37.24 -22.74
CA ASP A 349 0.53 36.26 -23.84
C ASP A 349 -0.80 35.60 -24.23
N ILE A 350 -1.93 36.31 -24.11
CA ILE A 350 -3.18 35.87 -24.75
C ILE A 350 -3.32 36.64 -26.08
N PRO A 351 -3.18 35.98 -27.24
CA PRO A 351 -3.47 36.62 -28.52
C PRO A 351 -4.97 36.87 -28.61
N ALA A 352 -5.35 38.15 -28.72
CA ALA A 352 -6.71 38.54 -29.10
C ALA A 352 -6.99 38.03 -30.52
N HIS A 353 -7.88 37.07 -30.67
CA HIS A 353 -8.48 36.77 -31.96
C HIS A 353 -9.52 37.85 -32.29
N PRO A 354 -9.44 38.50 -33.46
CA PRO A 354 -10.45 39.46 -33.91
C PRO A 354 -11.73 38.73 -34.35
N MET A 355 -12.84 39.46 -34.27
CA MET A 355 -14.19 39.04 -34.68
C MET A 355 -14.27 38.47 -36.09
#